data_AF-A0A952L695-F1
#
_entry.id   AF-A0A952L695-F1
#
_cell.length_a   1.000
_cell.length_b   1.000
_cell.length_c   1.000
_cell.angle_alpha   90.00
_cell.angle_beta   90.00
_cell.angle_gamma   90.00
#
_symmetry.space_group_name_H-M   'P 1'
#
loop_
_entity.id
_entity.type
_entity.pdbx_description
1 polymer ?
#
loop_
_entity_poly.entity_id
_entity_poly.type
_entity_poly.pdbx_seq_one_letter_code
_entity_poly.pdbx_strand_id
1 'polypeptide(L)' 'MNTAFDSWITKQFSEGLVDIKFAVVTGKGVSAEAIQNEVLATEAAISQGYIKAAPAATSMMPADIAEFVAAH' A
#
# COMPACT_ATOMS: atom_id res chain seq x y z
N MET A 1 3.34 20.69 12.31
CA MET A 1 1.95 20.18 12.28
C MET A 1 1.48 20.33 10.85
N ASN A 2 1.23 19.22 10.16
CA ASN A 2 1.06 19.19 8.71
C ASN A 2 -0.44 19.31 8.38
N THR A 3 -0.88 20.51 8.03
CA THR A 3 -2.31 20.84 7.82
C THR A 3 -2.97 20.01 6.71
N ALA A 4 -2.19 19.60 5.70
CA ALA A 4 -2.68 18.73 4.64
C ALA A 4 -2.91 17.30 5.16
N PHE A 5 -1.98 16.78 5.97
CA PHE A 5 -2.13 15.47 6.61
C PHE A 5 -3.30 15.46 7.59
N ASP A 6 -3.48 16.52 8.38
CA ASP A 6 -4.59 16.66 9.34
C ASP A 6 -5.96 16.68 8.62
N SER A 7 -6.02 17.32 7.45
CA SER A 7 -7.23 17.33 6.61
C SER A 7 -7.50 15.94 6.00
N TRP A 8 -6.44 15.28 5.51
CA TRP A 8 -6.52 13.93 4.96
C TRP A 8 -6.99 12.92 6.00
N ILE A 9 -6.38 12.91 7.19
CA ILE A 9 -6.72 11.93 8.23
C ILE A 9 -8.15 12.14 8.75
N THR A 10 -8.60 13.38 8.85
CA THR A 10 -10.00 13.69 9.22
C THR A 10 -10.98 13.12 8.22
N LYS A 11 -10.69 13.24 6.91
CA LYS A 11 -11.48 12.61 5.86
C LYS A 11 -11.47 11.09 6.00
N GLN A 12 -10.30 10.47 6.20
CA GLN A 12 -10.21 9.02 6.35
C GLN A 12 -11.00 8.50 7.56
N PHE A 13 -10.99 9.21 8.69
CA PHE A 13 -11.84 8.86 9.84
C PHE A 13 -13.32 8.92 9.51
N SER A 14 -13.76 9.90 8.70
CA SER A 14 -15.15 9.98 8.24
C SER A 14 -15.53 8.85 7.27
N GLU A 15 -14.55 8.28 6.57
CA GLU A 15 -14.71 7.15 5.64
C GLU A 15 -14.57 5.78 6.33
N GLY A 16 -14.35 5.75 7.66
CA GLY A 16 -14.35 4.54 8.46
C GLY A 16 -12.97 4.03 8.88
N LEU A 17 -11.89 4.78 8.63
CA LEU A 17 -10.61 4.51 9.28
C LEU A 17 -10.80 4.60 10.81
N VAL A 18 -10.23 3.66 11.57
CA VAL A 18 -10.39 3.64 13.04
C VAL A 18 -9.14 4.14 13.75
N ASP A 19 -7.96 3.77 13.25
CA ASP A 19 -6.67 4.15 13.83
C ASP A 19 -5.56 4.03 12.76
N ILE A 20 -4.49 4.81 12.94
CA ILE A 20 -3.26 4.71 12.14
C ILE A 20 -2.04 4.89 13.05
N LYS A 21 -1.08 3.98 12.94
CA LYS A 21 0.15 4.00 13.75
C LYS A 21 1.38 4.02 12.85
N PHE A 22 2.25 5.00 13.09
CA PHE A 22 3.56 5.07 12.44
C PHE A 22 4.64 4.66 13.44
N ALA A 23 5.49 3.72 13.05
CA ALA A 23 6.69 3.37 13.80
C ALA A 23 7.90 4.02 13.12
N VAL A 24 8.57 4.91 13.84
CA VAL A 24 9.79 5.57 13.34
C VAL A 24 11.00 4.96 14.04
N VAL A 25 11.91 4.38 13.26
CA VAL A 25 13.18 3.91 13.79
C VAL A 25 14.09 5.12 14.02
N THR A 26 14.43 5.37 15.28
CA THR A 26 15.33 6.46 15.66
C THR A 26 16.75 6.20 15.09
N GLY A 27 17.48 7.28 14.79
CA GLY A 27 18.83 7.19 14.23
C GLY A 27 18.91 7.02 12.70
N LYS A 28 17.78 6.86 12.00
CA LYS A 28 17.72 6.80 10.52
C LYS A 28 17.46 8.15 9.84
N GLY A 29 17.34 9.23 10.61
CA GLY A 29 17.09 10.59 10.08
C GLY A 29 15.68 10.79 9.51
N VAL A 30 14.77 9.83 9.68
CA VAL A 30 13.38 9.95 9.23
C VAL A 30 12.54 10.60 10.32
N SER A 31 11.88 11.71 10.00
CA SER A 31 10.94 12.37 10.90
C SER A 31 9.51 11.87 10.67
N ALA A 32 8.65 12.02 11.68
CA ALA A 32 7.22 11.72 11.51
C ALA A 32 6.57 12.57 10.39
N GLU A 33 7.04 13.81 10.21
CA GLU A 33 6.58 14.70 9.15
C GLU A 33 6.97 14.19 7.75
N ALA A 34 8.17 13.61 7.59
CA ALA A 34 8.58 12.99 6.34
C ALA A 34 7.64 11.84 5.94
N ILE A 35 7.26 11.01 6.92
CA ILE A 35 6.31 9.90 6.72
C ILE A 35 4.94 10.42 6.32
N GLN A 36 4.44 11.46 6.99
CA GLN A 36 3.15 12.09 6.64
C GLN A 36 3.14 12.61 5.21
N ASN A 37 4.22 13.25 4.77
CA ASN A 37 4.35 13.74 3.39
C ASN A 37 4.38 12.58 2.37
N GLU A 38 5.04 11.48 2.70
CA GLU A 38 5.11 10.29 1.84
C GLU A 38 3.75 9.60 1.69
N VAL A 39 2.95 9.54 2.76
CA VAL A 39 1.56 9.08 2.70
C VAL A 39 0.75 9.94 1.73
N LEU A 40 0.80 11.27 1.87
CA LEU A 40 0.08 12.18 0.98
C LEU A 40 0.51 12.04 -0.49
N ALA A 41 1.81 11.86 -0.74
CA ALA A 41 2.34 11.63 -2.09
C ALA A 41 1.84 10.30 -2.68
N THR A 42 1.76 9.25 -1.85
CA THR A 42 1.24 7.94 -2.25
C THR A 42 -0.24 8.02 -2.62
N GLU A 43 -1.05 8.68 -1.79
CA GLU A 43 -2.48 8.90 -2.04
C GLU A 43 -2.71 9.70 -3.34
N ALA A 44 -1.90 10.73 -3.57
CA ALA A 44 -1.92 11.46 -4.83
C ALA A 44 -1.60 10.55 -6.03
N ALA A 45 -0.60 9.67 -5.91
CA ALA A 45 -0.24 8.72 -6.96
C ALA A 45 -1.34 7.67 -7.21
N ILE A 46 -2.02 7.18 -6.17
CA ILE A 46 -3.18 6.28 -6.27
C ILE A 46 -4.30 6.99 -7.03
N SER A 47 -4.63 8.24 -6.66
CA SER A 47 -5.71 9.01 -7.31
C SER A 47 -5.44 9.28 -8.79
N GLN A 48 -4.16 9.36 -9.18
CA GLN A 48 -3.72 9.54 -10.57
C GLN A 48 -3.63 8.20 -11.33
N GLY A 49 -3.94 7.07 -10.70
CA GLY A 49 -3.94 5.76 -11.34
C GLY A 49 -2.55 5.15 -11.54
N TYR A 50 -1.53 5.64 -10.82
CA TYR A 50 -0.17 5.10 -10.94
C TYR A 50 0.05 3.77 -10.21
N ILE A 51 -0.82 3.41 -9.26
CA ILE A 51 -0.83 2.06 -8.68
C ILE A 51 -1.81 1.19 -9.47
N LYS A 52 -1.27 0.42 -10.43
CA LYS A 52 -2.01 -0.67 -11.08
C LYS A 52 -1.99 -1.88 -10.15
N ALA A 53 -3.11 -2.59 -10.04
CA ALA A 53 -3.13 -3.87 -9.33
C ALA A 53 -2.00 -4.75 -9.85
N ALA A 54 -1.27 -5.41 -8.95
CA ALA A 54 -0.26 -6.38 -9.35
C ALA A 54 -0.93 -7.40 -10.28
N PRO A 55 -0.33 -7.72 -11.45
CA PRO A 55 -0.92 -8.68 -12.36
C PRO A 55 -1.16 -9.99 -11.58
N ALA A 56 -2.38 -10.54 -11.69
CA ALA A 56 -2.68 -11.83 -11.09
C ALA A 56 -1.67 -12.84 -11.64
N ALA A 57 -0.99 -13.56 -10.76
CA ALA A 57 -0.07 -14.61 -11.18
C ALA A 57 -0.86 -15.68 -11.92
N THR A 58 -0.81 -15.68 -13.26
CA THR A 58 -1.32 -16.79 -14.07
C THR A 58 -0.27 -17.89 -14.04
N SER A 59 -0.09 -18.52 -12.88
CA SER A 59 0.62 -19.79 -12.81
C SER A 59 -0.30 -20.85 -13.41
N MET A 60 -0.38 -20.89 -14.74
CA MET A 60 -0.92 -22.06 -15.42
C MET A 60 0.13 -23.16 -15.30
N MET A 61 -0.21 -24.25 -14.63
CA MET A 61 0.59 -25.46 -14.66
C MET A 61 0.63 -25.96 -16.11
N PRO A 62 1.81 -26.09 -16.74
CA PRO A 62 1.94 -26.69 -18.06
C PRO A 62 1.27 -28.08 -18.12
N ALA A 63 0.66 -28.41 -19.25
CA ALA A 63 -0.20 -29.59 -19.40
C ALA A 63 0.56 -30.90 -19.10
N ASP A 64 1.84 -30.96 -19.45
CA ASP A 64 2.76 -32.07 -19.17
C ASP A 64 2.99 -32.28 -17.66
N ILE A 65 3.07 -31.20 -16.88
CA ILE A 65 3.16 -31.30 -15.41
C ILE A 65 1.83 -31.73 -14.80
N ALA A 66 0.71 -31.24 -15.35
CA ALA A 66 -0.63 -31.65 -14.91
C ALA A 66 -0.87 -33.16 -15.12
N GLU A 67 -0.44 -33.70 -16.27
CA GLU A 67 -0.52 -35.13 -16.57
C GLU A 67 0.36 -35.97 -15.64
N PHE A 68 1.58 -35.52 -15.32
CA PHE A 68 2.45 -36.22 -14.37
C PHE A 68 1.85 -36.31 -12.96
N VAL A 69 1.27 -35.21 -12.46
CA VAL A 69 0.63 -35.15 -11.14
C VAL A 69 -0.64 -36.02 -11.09
N ALA A 70 -1.42 -36.06 -12.17
CA ALA A 70 -2.63 -36.89 -12.23
C ALA A 70 -2.34 -38.40 -12.33
N ALA A 71 -1.13 -38.78 -12.75
CA ALA A 71 -0.71 -40.17 -12.93
C ALA A 71 -0.06 -40.81 -11.68
N HIS A 72 0.12 -40.06 -10.59
CA HIS A 72 0.67 -40.50 -9.31
C HIS A 72 -0.31 -40.26 -8.16
#